data_AF-A0A6I9X1Z3-F1
#
_entry.id   AF-A0A6I9X1Z3-F1
#
_cell.length_a   1.000
_cell.length_b   1.000
_cell.length_c   1.000
_cell.angle_alpha   90.00
_cell.angle_beta   90.00
_cell.angle_gamma   90.00
#
_symmetry.space_group_name_H-M   'P 1'
#
loop_
_entity.id
_entity.type
_entity.pdbx_description
1 polymer ?
#
loop_
_entity_poly.entity_id
_entity_poly.type
_entity_poly.pdbx_seq_one_letter_code
_entity_poly.pdbx_strand_id
1 'polypeptide(L)'
;MATLFSFSRLFNYAASNYLRRVTPVAICKQYYPALRLWETPIAEYRTVKPPWMKPIPNYQTEVQEWDEEKEKICTDVTNEINDQIAMDRIGRMFAIIQVCGKQFKVTEHDLIIIEGFWPPNIGDQLKLEKVLLVGSKDFTLIGRP
;
A
#
# COMPACT_ATOMS: atom_id res chain seq x y z
N MET A 1 -9.08 30.91 61.31
CA MET A 1 -9.85 30.47 62.49
C MET A 1 -10.69 29.28 62.08
N ALA A 2 -10.55 28.16 62.80
CA ALA A 2 -11.24 26.89 62.54
C ALA A 2 -12.50 26.76 63.41
N THR A 3 -13.54 26.10 62.88
CA THR A 3 -14.59 25.27 63.56
C THR A 3 -15.34 24.56 62.42
N LEU A 4 -15.47 23.22 62.26
CA LEU A 4 -15.91 22.08 63.08
C LEU A 4 -17.39 22.11 63.53
N PHE A 5 -18.23 21.39 62.77
CA PHE A 5 -19.44 20.66 63.18
C PHE A 5 -19.65 19.53 62.14
N SER A 6 -20.22 18.36 62.38
CA SER A 6 -20.26 17.38 63.48
C SER A 6 -21.01 16.16 62.91
N PHE A 7 -20.62 14.95 63.32
CA PHE A 7 -21.12 13.64 62.87
C PHE A 7 -22.62 13.37 63.09
N SER A 8 -23.22 12.49 62.28
CA SER A 8 -23.88 11.28 62.81
C SER A 8 -24.03 10.17 61.75
N ARG A 9 -23.60 8.98 62.14
CA ARG A 9 -23.81 7.67 61.50
C ARG A 9 -25.25 7.22 61.72
N LEU A 10 -25.80 6.34 60.89
CA LEU A 10 -26.50 5.14 61.37
C LEU A 10 -26.53 4.06 60.29
N PHE A 11 -25.92 2.92 60.63
CA PHE A 11 -25.99 1.62 59.97
C PHE A 11 -27.39 1.04 60.09
N ASN A 12 -27.84 0.27 59.09
CA ASN A 12 -28.89 -0.73 59.30
C ASN A 12 -28.36 -2.12 58.94
N TYR A 13 -28.27 -2.93 59.99
CA TYR A 13 -28.05 -4.37 60.01
C TYR A 13 -29.38 -5.08 59.77
N ALA A 14 -29.38 -6.14 58.97
CA ALA A 14 -30.38 -7.21 59.05
C ALA A 14 -29.71 -8.55 58.72
N ALA A 15 -29.28 -9.25 59.77
CA ALA A 15 -29.04 -10.70 59.78
C ALA A 15 -30.42 -11.39 59.97
N SER A 16 -30.70 -12.66 59.69
CA SER A 16 -29.99 -13.90 59.40
C SER A 16 -31.10 -14.93 59.09
N ASN A 17 -30.82 -16.02 58.38
CA ASN A 17 -31.27 -17.36 58.79
C ASN A 17 -30.54 -18.44 57.97
N TYR A 18 -29.76 -19.25 58.68
CA TYR A 18 -29.09 -20.45 58.19
C TYR A 18 -30.03 -21.65 58.34
N LEU A 19 -30.30 -22.38 57.26
CA LEU A 19 -30.75 -23.77 57.34
C LEU A 19 -30.08 -24.61 56.26
N ARG A 20 -29.29 -25.57 56.75
CA ARG A 20 -28.61 -26.64 56.01
C ARG A 20 -29.58 -27.39 55.10
N ARG A 21 -29.21 -27.56 53.83
CA ARG A 21 -29.51 -28.79 53.07
C ARG A 21 -28.20 -29.33 52.52
N VAL A 22 -27.75 -30.43 53.12
CA VAL A 22 -26.74 -31.32 52.55
C VAL A 22 -27.47 -32.17 51.52
N THR A 23 -27.16 -32.00 50.24
CA THR A 23 -27.57 -32.91 49.18
C THR A 23 -26.41 -33.84 48.83
N PRO A 24 -26.68 -35.10 48.46
CA PRO A 24 -25.67 -36.15 48.42
C PRO A 24 -24.67 -35.91 47.30
N VAL A 25 -23.45 -36.38 47.56
CA VAL A 25 -22.35 -36.55 46.61
C VAL A 25 -22.87 -37.19 45.32
N ALA A 26 -23.00 -36.40 44.27
CA ALA A 26 -23.21 -36.88 42.92
C ALA A 26 -21.92 -36.62 42.13
N ILE A 27 -21.04 -37.63 42.20
CA ILE A 27 -20.14 -38.07 41.13
C ILE A 27 -19.57 -36.92 40.29
N CYS A 28 -18.35 -36.49 40.62
CA CYS A 28 -17.52 -35.73 39.69
C CYS A 28 -17.38 -36.56 38.40
N LYS A 29 -18.21 -36.27 37.39
CA LYS A 29 -17.97 -36.76 36.05
C LYS A 29 -16.63 -36.18 35.64
N GLN A 30 -15.59 -37.01 35.65
CA GLN A 30 -14.33 -36.70 34.99
C GLN A 30 -14.66 -36.44 33.52
N TYR A 31 -14.84 -35.16 33.18
CA TYR A 31 -14.83 -34.73 31.79
C TYR A 31 -13.40 -34.92 31.31
N TYR A 32 -13.16 -35.96 30.50
CA TYR A 32 -11.89 -36.17 29.83
C TYR A 32 -11.49 -34.87 29.10
N PRO A 33 -10.33 -34.25 29.42
CA PRO A 33 -9.90 -33.01 28.76
C PRO A 33 -9.56 -33.21 27.27
N ALA A 34 -9.46 -34.47 26.83
CA ALA A 34 -9.06 -34.83 25.47
C ALA A 34 -10.04 -34.37 24.38
N LEU A 35 -11.32 -34.10 24.71
CA LEU A 35 -12.32 -33.67 23.72
C LEU A 35 -12.40 -32.15 23.51
N ARG A 36 -11.68 -31.33 24.30
CA ARG A 36 -11.68 -29.86 24.13
C ARG A 36 -10.55 -29.32 23.24
N LEU A 37 -9.68 -30.19 22.72
CA LEU A 37 -8.61 -29.78 21.81
C LEU A 37 -9.12 -29.28 20.44
N TRP A 38 -10.37 -29.57 20.08
CA TRP A 38 -11.01 -29.09 18.85
C TRP A 38 -11.78 -27.78 19.04
N GLU A 39 -11.94 -27.32 20.28
CA GLU A 39 -12.65 -26.09 20.62
C GLU A 39 -11.70 -24.95 21.00
N THR A 40 -10.39 -25.08 20.78
CA THR A 40 -9.51 -23.92 20.95
C THR A 40 -9.93 -22.86 19.94
N PRO A 41 -10.48 -21.70 20.38
CA PRO A 41 -10.68 -20.60 19.45
C PRO A 41 -9.29 -20.20 18.98
N ILE A 42 -9.01 -20.40 17.71
CA ILE A 42 -7.84 -19.81 17.06
C ILE A 42 -7.93 -18.33 17.37
N ALA A 43 -6.87 -17.73 17.92
CA ALA A 43 -6.85 -16.31 18.22
C ALA A 43 -7.09 -15.53 16.92
N GLU A 44 -8.34 -15.12 16.69
CA GLU A 44 -8.70 -14.36 15.50
C GLU A 44 -8.00 -13.00 15.59
N TYR A 45 -7.13 -12.75 14.63
CA TYR A 45 -6.50 -11.44 14.49
C TYR A 45 -7.60 -10.42 14.18
N ARG A 46 -7.75 -9.40 15.04
CA ARG A 46 -8.63 -8.26 14.77
C ARG A 46 -8.09 -7.51 13.55
N THR A 47 -8.73 -7.67 12.40
CA THR A 47 -8.48 -6.83 11.23
C THR A 47 -9.16 -5.48 11.42
N VAL A 48 -8.52 -4.56 12.14
CA VAL A 48 -9.00 -3.17 12.23
C VAL A 48 -8.72 -2.51 10.88
N LYS A 49 -9.76 -2.37 10.04
CA LYS A 49 -9.66 -1.53 8.85
C LYS A 49 -9.61 -0.06 9.29
N PRO A 50 -8.62 0.73 8.83
CA PRO A 50 -8.57 2.13 9.20
C PRO A 50 -9.77 2.91 8.63
N PRO A 51 -10.23 3.99 9.29
CA PRO A 51 -11.47 4.70 8.92
C PRO A 51 -11.48 5.27 7.49
N TRP A 52 -10.31 5.55 6.93
CA TRP A 52 -10.15 6.09 5.57
C TRP A 52 -10.14 5.03 4.47
N MET A 53 -10.14 3.74 4.82
CA MET A 53 -10.19 2.66 3.84
C MET A 53 -11.64 2.47 3.38
N LYS A 54 -11.94 2.90 2.16
CA LYS A 54 -13.26 2.66 1.56
C LYS A 54 -13.52 1.15 1.49
N PRO A 55 -14.75 0.68 1.81
CA PRO A 55 -15.09 -0.72 1.61
C PRO A 55 -14.99 -1.05 0.12
N ILE A 56 -14.54 -2.26 -0.17
CA ILE A 56 -14.47 -2.77 -1.54
C ILE A 56 -15.93 -2.85 -2.04
N PRO A 57 -16.29 -2.18 -3.15
CA PRO A 57 -17.65 -2.24 -3.68
C PRO A 57 -17.98 -3.68 -4.13
N ASN A 58 -19.25 -4.08 -3.94
CA ASN A 58 -19.75 -5.41 -4.34
C ASN A 58 -20.04 -5.52 -5.85
N TYR A 59 -19.72 -4.49 -6.64
CA TYR A 59 -19.93 -4.44 -8.08
C TYR A 59 -18.62 -4.08 -8.78
N GLN A 60 -18.47 -4.57 -10.00
CA GLN A 60 -17.40 -4.15 -10.89
C GLN A 60 -17.91 -2.98 -11.74
N THR A 61 -17.22 -1.84 -11.65
CA THR A 61 -17.46 -0.72 -12.56
C THR A 61 -16.65 -0.96 -13.83
N GLU A 62 -17.32 -1.10 -14.96
CA GLU A 62 -16.65 -1.03 -16.26
C GLU A 62 -16.33 0.43 -16.54
N VAL A 63 -15.04 0.78 -16.50
CA VAL A 63 -14.56 2.09 -16.95
C VAL A 63 -14.45 2.00 -18.46
N GLN A 64 -15.22 2.82 -19.20
CA GLN A 64 -15.06 2.88 -20.64
C GLN A 64 -13.66 3.44 -20.95
N GLU A 65 -12.86 2.66 -21.67
CA GLU A 65 -11.49 3.04 -22.03
C GLU A 65 -11.45 4.10 -23.14
N TRP A 66 -12.55 4.24 -23.90
CA TRP A 66 -12.64 5.07 -25.10
C TRP A 66 -13.77 6.09 -25.00
N ASP A 67 -13.41 7.37 -25.01
CA ASP A 67 -14.32 8.51 -25.11
C ASP A 67 -13.80 9.47 -26.20
N GLU A 68 -14.68 10.00 -27.06
CA GLU A 68 -14.30 10.97 -28.11
C GLU A 68 -13.62 12.22 -27.53
N GLU A 69 -14.03 12.65 -26.33
CA GLU A 69 -13.43 13.81 -25.64
C GLU A 69 -11.99 13.51 -25.21
N LYS A 70 -11.71 12.29 -24.75
CA LYS A 70 -10.36 11.88 -24.34
C LYS A 70 -9.42 11.78 -25.53
N GLU A 71 -9.93 11.34 -26.67
CA GLU A 71 -9.17 11.29 -27.92
C GLU A 71 -8.77 12.71 -28.37
N LYS A 72 -9.71 13.67 -28.34
CA LYS A 72 -9.42 15.09 -28.66
C LYS A 72 -8.34 15.66 -27.74
N ILE A 73 -8.45 15.43 -26.42
CA ILE A 73 -7.44 15.88 -25.46
C ILE A 73 -6.08 15.24 -25.77
N CYS A 74 -6.06 13.94 -26.10
CA CYS A 74 -4.83 13.24 -26.45
C CYS A 74 -4.18 13.82 -27.72
N THR A 75 -4.97 14.10 -28.76
CA THR A 75 -4.47 14.71 -29.99
C THR A 75 -3.94 16.12 -29.75
N ASP A 76 -4.64 16.92 -28.96
CA ASP A 76 -4.25 18.31 -28.64
C ASP A 76 -2.92 18.33 -27.88
N VAL A 77 -2.80 17.53 -26.82
CA VAL A 77 -1.55 17.40 -26.04
C VAL A 77 -0.39 16.88 -26.88
N THR A 78 -0.65 15.92 -27.77
CA THR A 78 0.38 15.37 -28.67
C THR A 78 0.90 16.45 -29.63
N ASN A 79 0.01 17.29 -30.16
CA ASN A 79 0.39 18.40 -31.03
C ASN A 79 1.20 19.45 -30.28
N GLU A 80 0.80 19.83 -29.07
CA GLU A 80 1.56 20.78 -28.23
C GLU A 80 2.98 20.27 -27.93
N ILE A 81 3.13 18.98 -27.63
CA ILE A 81 4.46 18.37 -27.40
C ILE A 81 5.30 18.41 -28.70
N ASN A 82 4.71 18.07 -29.85
CA ASN A 82 5.40 18.15 -31.13
C ASN A 82 5.86 19.57 -31.46
N ASP A 83 5.03 20.57 -31.21
CA ASP A 83 5.36 21.97 -31.44
C ASP A 83 6.51 22.43 -30.52
N GLN A 84 6.50 22.03 -29.25
CA GLN A 84 7.61 22.31 -28.33
C GLN A 84 8.93 21.69 -28.81
N ILE A 85 8.86 20.46 -29.35
CA ILE A 85 10.03 19.77 -29.91
C ILE A 85 10.53 20.47 -31.18
N ALA A 86 9.62 20.86 -32.08
CA ALA A 86 9.96 21.54 -33.32
C ALA A 86 10.57 22.94 -33.10
N MET A 87 10.15 23.64 -32.04
CA MET A 87 10.68 24.95 -31.64
C MET A 87 12.00 24.87 -30.85
N ASP A 88 12.54 23.68 -30.60
CA ASP A 88 13.75 23.43 -29.80
C ASP A 88 13.71 24.09 -28.41
N ARG A 89 12.51 24.16 -27.80
CA ARG A 89 12.30 24.74 -26.46
C ARG A 89 12.47 23.69 -25.36
N ILE A 90 13.32 22.69 -25.60
CA ILE A 90 13.50 21.57 -24.69
C ILE A 90 14.69 21.85 -23.76
N GLY A 91 14.50 21.59 -22.47
CA GLY A 91 15.59 21.63 -21.49
C GLY A 91 16.47 20.39 -21.52
N ARG A 92 17.27 20.19 -20.46
CA ARG A 92 18.05 18.96 -20.28
C ARG A 92 17.13 17.73 -20.21
N MET A 93 17.36 16.77 -21.10
CA MET A 93 16.62 15.51 -21.16
C MET A 93 17.34 14.39 -20.41
N PHE A 94 16.58 13.34 -20.06
CA PHE A 94 17.10 12.06 -19.63
C PHE A 94 16.42 10.93 -20.40
N ALA A 95 17.10 9.80 -20.54
CA ALA A 95 16.53 8.62 -21.18
C ALA A 95 16.75 7.37 -20.34
N ILE A 96 15.89 6.38 -20.50
CA ILE A 96 16.09 5.01 -20.01
C ILE A 96 16.43 4.15 -21.20
N ILE A 97 17.67 3.68 -21.24
CA ILE A 97 18.21 2.82 -22.30
C ILE A 97 18.35 1.39 -21.81
N GLN A 98 18.26 0.43 -22.72
CA GLN A 98 18.53 -0.98 -22.43
C GLN A 98 19.81 -1.43 -23.13
N VAL A 99 20.84 -1.78 -22.34
CA VAL A 99 22.14 -2.23 -22.84
C VAL A 99 22.52 -3.51 -22.12
N CYS A 100 22.92 -4.55 -22.86
CA CYS A 100 23.31 -5.86 -22.34
C CYS A 100 22.30 -6.47 -21.33
N GLY A 101 20.99 -6.26 -21.56
CA GLY A 101 19.93 -6.77 -20.69
C GLY A 101 19.71 -5.97 -19.40
N LYS A 102 20.51 -4.93 -19.12
CA LYS A 102 20.32 -4.00 -18.01
C LYS A 102 19.72 -2.69 -18.50
N GLN A 103 18.98 -2.01 -17.62
CA GLN A 103 18.41 -0.70 -17.90
C GLN A 103 19.23 0.38 -17.20
N PHE A 104 19.53 1.46 -17.90
CA PHE A 104 20.28 2.60 -17.38
C PHE A 104 19.50 3.88 -17.59
N LYS A 105 19.40 4.69 -16.53
CA LYS A 105 18.98 6.08 -16.65
C LYS A 105 20.21 6.89 -17.03
N VAL A 106 20.16 7.59 -18.16
CA VAL A 106 21.26 8.37 -18.69
C VAL A 106 20.84 9.82 -18.95
N THR A 107 21.80 10.73 -18.82
CA THR A 107 21.69 12.12 -19.26
C THR A 107 22.88 12.47 -20.14
N GLU A 108 22.88 13.67 -20.73
CA GLU A 108 24.07 14.18 -21.41
C GLU A 108 25.26 14.26 -20.46
N HIS A 109 26.46 13.92 -20.97
CA HIS A 109 27.73 13.93 -20.24
C HIS A 109 27.79 12.97 -19.04
N ASP A 110 27.06 11.85 -19.10
CA ASP A 110 27.05 10.81 -18.08
C ASP A 110 28.00 9.66 -18.42
N LEU A 111 28.44 8.91 -17.41
CA LEU A 111 29.31 7.74 -17.56
C LEU A 111 28.59 6.50 -17.03
N ILE A 112 28.42 5.50 -17.90
CA ILE A 112 27.83 4.20 -17.53
C ILE A 112 28.90 3.12 -17.51
N ILE A 113 28.79 2.18 -16.57
CA ILE A 113 29.66 1.01 -16.48
C ILE A 113 28.87 -0.19 -16.97
N ILE A 114 29.40 -0.85 -18.01
CA ILE A 114 28.83 -2.06 -18.58
C ILE A 114 29.65 -3.25 -18.10
N GLU A 115 28.98 -4.23 -17.52
CA GLU A 115 29.60 -5.48 -17.07
C GLU A 115 29.44 -6.56 -18.13
N GLY A 116 30.49 -7.35 -18.35
CA GLY A 116 30.48 -8.49 -19.25
C GLY A 116 31.12 -8.22 -20.61
N PHE A 117 30.72 -9.01 -21.61
CA PHE A 117 31.27 -8.92 -22.96
C PHE A 117 30.78 -7.66 -23.67
N TRP A 118 31.71 -6.80 -24.07
CA TRP A 118 31.45 -5.55 -24.78
C TRP A 118 32.34 -5.47 -26.03
N PRO A 119 31.79 -5.73 -27.24
CA PRO A 119 32.59 -5.81 -28.45
C PRO A 119 33.12 -4.48 -29.04
N PRO A 120 32.54 -3.28 -28.80
CA PRO A 120 33.07 -2.03 -29.34
C PRO A 120 34.50 -1.70 -28.89
N ASN A 121 35.24 -1.02 -29.74
CA ASN A 121 36.60 -0.56 -29.45
C ASN A 121 36.59 0.82 -28.78
N ILE A 122 37.74 1.17 -28.20
CA ILE A 122 37.94 2.48 -27.56
C ILE A 122 37.89 3.57 -28.63
N GLY A 123 37.03 4.56 -28.43
CA GLY A 123 36.84 5.68 -29.36
C GLY A 123 35.68 5.51 -30.33
N ASP A 124 35.02 4.34 -30.35
CA ASP A 124 33.84 4.11 -31.18
C ASP A 124 32.66 4.98 -30.72
N GLN A 125 31.98 5.60 -31.68
CA GLN A 125 30.71 6.31 -31.43
C GLN A 125 29.55 5.37 -31.70
N LEU A 126 28.74 5.12 -30.68
CA LEU A 126 27.65 4.15 -30.73
C LEU A 126 26.30 4.86 -30.66
N LYS A 127 25.37 4.45 -31.52
CA LYS A 127 23.96 4.84 -31.43
C LYS A 127 23.20 3.73 -30.72
N LEU A 128 22.61 4.05 -29.57
CA LEU A 128 21.80 3.10 -28.81
C LEU A 128 20.35 3.15 -29.32
N GLU A 129 19.87 2.03 -29.86
CA GLU A 129 18.53 1.96 -30.45
C GLU A 129 17.43 1.64 -29.44
N LYS A 130 17.77 0.87 -28.39
CA LYS A 130 16.81 0.42 -27.39
C LYS A 130 16.60 1.46 -26.31
N VAL A 131 15.64 2.34 -26.55
CA VAL A 131 15.20 3.38 -25.62
C VAL A 131 13.78 3.09 -25.16
N LEU A 132 13.59 2.94 -23.85
CA LEU A 132 12.30 2.61 -23.23
C LEU A 132 11.49 3.87 -22.92
N LEU A 133 12.18 4.92 -22.45
CA LEU A 133 11.57 6.15 -21.99
C LEU A 133 12.51 7.33 -22.28
N VAL A 134 11.93 8.46 -22.67
CA VAL A 134 12.62 9.76 -22.73
C VAL A 134 11.84 10.76 -21.91
N GLY A 135 12.53 11.49 -21.04
CA GLY A 135 11.93 12.49 -20.16
C GLY A 135 12.57 13.86 -20.36
N SER A 136 11.72 14.86 -20.46
CA SER A 136 12.07 16.28 -20.42
C SER A 136 11.60 16.88 -19.08
N LYS A 137 11.76 18.19 -18.91
CA LYS A 137 11.22 18.95 -17.78
C LYS A 137 9.68 18.93 -17.78
N ASP A 138 9.09 19.11 -18.96
CA ASP A 138 7.66 19.41 -19.11
C ASP A 138 6.85 18.20 -19.62
N PHE A 139 7.48 17.22 -20.28
CA PHE A 139 6.81 16.05 -20.82
C PHE A 139 7.67 14.78 -20.74
N THR A 140 7.03 13.62 -20.86
CA THR A 140 7.69 12.31 -20.91
C THR A 140 7.10 11.46 -22.04
N LEU A 141 7.98 10.82 -22.81
CA LEU A 141 7.64 9.87 -23.87
C LEU A 141 7.93 8.46 -23.36
N ILE A 142 6.88 7.64 -23.24
CA ILE A 142 6.98 6.27 -22.75
C ILE A 142 6.69 5.31 -23.91
N GLY A 143 7.67 4.49 -24.26
CA GLY A 143 7.50 3.43 -25.25
C GLY A 143 6.67 2.27 -24.67
N ARG A 144 5.93 1.59 -25.54
CA ARG A 144 5.38 0.26 -25.25
C ARG A 144 6.35 -0.75 -25.88
N PRO A 145 7.10 -1.51 -25.08
CA PRO A 145 8.16 -2.39 -25.57
C PRO A 145 7.62 -3.56 -26.41
#